data_AF-A0A925PVD6-F1
#
_entry.id   AF-A0A925PVD6-F1
#
_cell.length_a   1.000
_cell.length_b   1.000
_cell.length_c   1.000
_cell.angle_alpha   90.00
_cell.angle_beta   90.00
_cell.angle_gamma   90.00
#
_symmetry.space_group_name_H-M   'P 1'
#
loop_
_entity.id
_entity.type
_entity.pdbx_description
1 polymer ?
#
loop_
_entity_poly.entity_id
_entity_poly.type
_entity_poly.pdbx_seq_one_letter_code
_entity_poly.pdbx_strand_id
1 'polypeptide(L)'
;MRIASMLALLALAACAAPEPTAVSTSTPAPSVGPSPATQSHAEDLLAYLGRLRTMNESALGAEAARMKRDASDVARVKGALAMTLSSQSDEGDILELVDPVTRRPNVDRDVRAMATLVHAMATERRRLKQRVAATAGELREERRATESQKQRAEALQQKLDALTELERSLAQREAQSR
;
A
#
# COMPACT_ATOMS: atom_id res chain seq x y z
N MET A 1 -19.45 32.00 -11.84
CA MET A 1 -18.21 31.43 -11.27
C MET A 1 -17.75 30.24 -12.12
N ARG A 2 -17.05 30.50 -13.23
CA ARG A 2 -16.52 29.51 -14.19
C ARG A 2 -15.22 30.00 -14.84
N ILE A 3 -14.29 30.55 -14.05
CA ILE A 3 -13.01 31.10 -14.54
C ILE A 3 -11.85 30.66 -13.62
N ALA A 4 -11.85 29.41 -13.17
CA ALA A 4 -10.77 28.85 -12.35
C ALA A 4 -10.22 27.53 -12.92
N SER A 5 -10.36 27.31 -14.23
CA SER A 5 -10.02 26.04 -14.89
C SER A 5 -9.17 26.21 -16.15
N MET A 6 -8.30 27.22 -16.17
CA MET A 6 -7.43 27.52 -17.33
C MET A 6 -6.03 28.00 -16.91
N LEU A 7 -5.42 27.39 -15.89
CA LEU A 7 -4.06 27.75 -15.44
C LEU A 7 -3.25 26.53 -14.96
N ALA A 8 -3.31 25.41 -15.68
CA ALA A 8 -2.59 24.19 -15.35
C ALA A 8 -1.96 23.49 -16.58
N LEU A 9 -1.46 24.26 -17.55
CA LEU A 9 -0.88 23.72 -18.80
C LEU A 9 0.46 24.35 -19.21
N LEU A 10 1.21 24.95 -18.27
CA LEU A 10 2.48 25.64 -18.57
C LEU A 10 3.72 25.14 -17.79
N ALA A 11 3.67 23.95 -17.21
CA ALA A 11 4.77 23.43 -16.36
C ALA A 11 5.50 22.19 -16.93
N LEU A 12 5.61 22.03 -18.26
CA LEU A 12 6.33 20.90 -18.90
C LEU A 12 7.39 21.32 -19.95
N ALA A 13 8.03 22.47 -19.76
CA ALA A 13 9.15 22.91 -20.58
C ALA A 13 10.40 23.17 -19.72
N ALA A 14 10.98 22.11 -19.16
CA ALA A 14 12.34 22.16 -18.59
C ALA A 14 12.83 20.75 -18.24
N CYS A 15 13.47 20.04 -19.18
CA CYS A 15 14.61 19.18 -18.89
C CYS A 15 15.47 19.09 -20.14
N ALA A 16 16.71 19.50 -19.95
CA ALA A 16 17.69 19.83 -20.96
C ALA A 16 18.20 18.63 -21.76
N ALA A 17 18.62 18.91 -22.99
CA ALA A 17 19.36 18.02 -23.86
C ALA A 17 20.76 17.70 -23.28
N PRO A 18 21.26 16.47 -23.43
CA PRO A 18 22.64 16.15 -23.10
C PRO A 18 23.61 16.67 -24.17
N GLU A 19 24.66 17.31 -23.68
CA GLU A 19 25.83 17.82 -24.39
C GLU A 19 26.68 16.66 -24.92
N PRO A 20 27.14 16.68 -26.19
CA PRO A 20 28.02 15.65 -26.73
C PRO A 20 29.46 15.89 -26.28
N THR A 21 29.89 15.19 -25.23
CA THR A 21 31.30 15.13 -24.82
C THR A 21 32.17 14.46 -25.88
N ALA A 22 33.29 15.12 -26.16
CA ALA A 22 34.29 14.78 -27.16
C ALA A 22 34.85 13.35 -27.04
N VAL A 23 35.01 12.73 -28.21
CA VAL A 23 35.71 11.46 -28.41
C VAL A 23 37.19 11.65 -28.09
N SER A 24 37.63 11.15 -26.94
CA SER A 24 39.05 10.93 -26.66
C SER A 24 39.44 9.55 -27.16
N THR A 25 40.23 9.54 -28.24
CA THR A 25 40.98 8.40 -28.74
C THR A 25 41.96 7.93 -27.68
N SER A 26 41.62 6.86 -26.97
CA SER A 26 42.55 6.11 -26.14
C SER A 26 42.92 4.79 -26.83
N THR A 27 44.22 4.55 -26.86
CA THR A 27 44.95 3.42 -27.42
C THR A 27 44.38 2.07 -26.96
N PRO A 28 44.21 1.06 -27.84
CA PRO A 28 43.65 -0.23 -27.45
C PRO A 28 44.65 -1.02 -26.59
N ALA A 29 44.31 -1.19 -25.31
CA ALA A 29 44.91 -2.18 -24.43
C ALA A 29 44.45 -3.60 -24.83
N PRO A 30 45.27 -4.65 -24.60
CA PRO A 30 45.00 -6.01 -25.09
C PRO A 30 43.69 -6.57 -24.52
N SER A 31 42.87 -7.14 -25.39
CA SER A 31 41.58 -7.75 -25.06
C SER A 31 41.78 -8.95 -24.13
N VAL A 32 41.48 -8.77 -22.85
CA VAL A 32 41.18 -9.88 -21.96
C VAL A 32 39.87 -10.49 -22.46
N GLY A 33 39.92 -11.75 -22.90
CA GLY A 33 38.77 -12.47 -23.42
C GLY A 33 37.59 -12.46 -22.45
N PRO A 34 36.35 -12.66 -22.93
CA PRO A 34 35.17 -12.70 -22.07
C PRO A 34 35.32 -13.85 -21.08
N SER A 35 35.71 -13.52 -19.84
CA SER A 35 35.51 -14.39 -18.70
C SER A 35 34.00 -14.66 -18.60
N PRO A 36 33.53 -15.90 -18.41
CA PRO A 36 32.11 -16.15 -18.22
C PRO A 36 31.66 -15.31 -17.02
N ALA A 37 30.83 -14.30 -17.28
CA ALA A 37 30.31 -13.45 -16.23
C ALA A 37 29.49 -14.33 -15.30
N THR A 38 30.01 -14.61 -14.11
CA THR A 38 29.19 -15.05 -12.98
C THR A 38 28.05 -14.05 -12.86
N GLN A 39 26.83 -14.47 -13.21
CA GLN A 39 25.65 -13.62 -13.17
C GLN A 39 25.56 -12.95 -11.81
N SER A 40 25.45 -11.62 -11.81
CA SER A 40 25.28 -10.87 -10.58
C SER A 40 23.96 -11.25 -9.93
N HIS A 41 23.95 -11.37 -8.59
CA HIS A 41 22.72 -11.59 -7.84
C HIS A 41 21.70 -10.46 -8.06
N ALA A 42 22.14 -9.23 -8.32
CA ALA A 42 21.25 -8.13 -8.68
C ALA A 42 20.49 -8.41 -9.99
N GLU A 43 21.20 -8.87 -11.03
CA GLU A 43 20.60 -9.18 -12.33
C GLU A 43 19.59 -10.33 -12.23
N ASP A 44 19.93 -11.39 -11.48
CA ASP A 44 19.03 -12.51 -11.22
C ASP A 44 17.77 -12.07 -10.45
N LEU A 45 17.92 -11.25 -9.41
CA LEU A 45 16.78 -10.71 -8.65
C LEU A 45 15.87 -9.80 -9.49
N LEU A 46 16.44 -8.96 -10.36
CA LEU A 46 15.68 -8.09 -11.25
C LEU A 46 14.98 -8.88 -12.36
N ALA A 47 15.66 -9.84 -12.98
CA ALA A 47 15.06 -10.74 -13.97
C ALA A 47 13.92 -11.56 -13.34
N TYR A 48 14.13 -12.04 -12.12
CA TYR A 48 13.09 -12.73 -11.35
C TYR A 48 11.89 -11.82 -11.03
N LEU A 49 12.12 -10.57 -10.61
CA LEU A 49 11.05 -9.59 -10.42
C LEU A 49 10.25 -9.36 -11.72
N GLY A 50 10.95 -9.20 -12.85
CA GLY A 50 10.32 -9.05 -14.16
C GLY A 50 9.38 -10.22 -14.49
N ARG A 51 9.81 -11.46 -14.18
CA ARG A 51 9.00 -12.67 -14.33
C ARG A 51 7.79 -12.70 -13.39
N LEU A 52 7.95 -12.31 -12.13
CA LEU A 52 6.85 -12.30 -11.17
C LEU A 52 5.72 -11.35 -11.60
N ARG A 53 6.06 -10.23 -12.25
CA ARG A 53 5.07 -9.25 -12.72
C ARG A 53 4.14 -9.78 -13.81
N THR A 54 4.49 -10.87 -14.48
CA THR A 54 3.64 -11.51 -15.48
C THR A 54 2.81 -12.67 -14.90
N MET A 55 3.00 -13.00 -13.62
CA MET A 55 2.29 -14.08 -12.95
C MET A 55 0.94 -13.63 -12.38
N ASN A 56 0.02 -14.58 -12.25
CA ASN A 56 -1.22 -14.38 -11.52
C ASN A 56 -1.06 -14.72 -10.02
N GLU A 57 -2.07 -14.41 -9.21
CA GLU A 57 -2.02 -14.57 -7.75
C GLU A 57 -1.71 -16.01 -7.30
N SER A 58 -2.30 -17.02 -7.95
CA SER A 58 -2.05 -18.43 -7.60
C SER A 58 -0.62 -18.87 -7.92
N ALA A 59 -0.06 -18.41 -9.05
CA ALA A 59 1.33 -18.65 -9.41
C ALA A 59 2.29 -17.92 -8.46
N LEU A 60 1.99 -16.69 -8.04
CA LEU A 60 2.76 -15.96 -7.04
C LEU A 60 2.81 -16.70 -5.70
N GLY A 61 1.67 -17.22 -5.24
CA GLY A 61 1.60 -18.03 -4.02
C GLY A 61 2.39 -19.33 -4.13
N ALA A 62 2.29 -20.04 -5.27
CA ALA A 62 3.06 -21.25 -5.52
C ALA A 62 4.57 -20.99 -5.56
N GLU A 63 4.98 -19.87 -6.16
CA GLU A 63 6.39 -19.48 -6.24
C GLU A 63 6.94 -19.08 -4.87
N ALA A 64 6.18 -18.32 -4.08
CA ALA A 64 6.53 -18.03 -2.69
C ALA A 64 6.73 -19.31 -1.87
N ALA A 65 5.83 -20.29 -2.01
CA ALA A 65 5.95 -21.59 -1.33
C ALA A 65 7.13 -22.44 -1.85
N ARG A 66 7.48 -22.33 -3.14
CA ARG A 66 8.71 -22.95 -3.69
C ARG A 66 9.95 -22.34 -3.06
N MET A 67 10.03 -21.03 -3.01
CA MET A 67 11.19 -20.31 -2.48
C MET A 67 11.37 -20.48 -0.97
N LYS A 68 10.27 -20.60 -0.20
CA LYS A 68 10.32 -20.92 1.24
C LYS A 68 10.99 -22.28 1.56
N ARG A 69 11.03 -23.22 0.60
CA ARG A 69 11.68 -24.53 0.79
C ARG A 69 13.19 -24.50 0.59
N ASP A 70 13.70 -23.47 -0.08
CA ASP A 70 15.14 -23.26 -0.24
C ASP A 70 15.66 -22.40 0.91
N ALA A 71 16.73 -22.85 1.55
CA ALA A 71 17.31 -22.18 2.70
C ALA A 71 18.18 -20.96 2.32
N SER A 72 18.50 -20.78 1.04
CA SER A 72 19.39 -19.74 0.56
C SER A 72 18.82 -18.33 0.75
N ASP A 73 19.71 -17.36 0.97
CA ASP A 73 19.32 -15.96 1.20
C ASP A 73 18.66 -15.36 -0.03
N VAL A 74 19.15 -15.72 -1.22
CA VAL A 74 18.55 -15.34 -2.50
C VAL A 74 17.13 -15.90 -2.60
N ALA A 75 16.91 -17.17 -2.26
CA ALA A 75 15.56 -17.75 -2.29
C ALA A 75 14.63 -17.08 -1.28
N ARG A 76 15.09 -16.76 -0.07
CA ARG A 76 14.27 -16.01 0.91
C ARG A 76 13.82 -14.66 0.35
N VAL A 77 14.74 -13.91 -0.27
CA VAL A 77 14.41 -12.62 -0.90
C VAL A 77 13.46 -12.81 -2.10
N LYS A 78 13.68 -13.82 -2.94
CA LYS A 78 12.78 -14.18 -4.06
C LYS A 78 11.37 -14.55 -3.58
N GLY A 79 11.27 -15.30 -2.48
CA GLY A 79 9.99 -15.64 -1.85
C GLY A 79 9.30 -14.39 -1.31
N ALA A 80 10.04 -13.52 -0.61
CA ALA A 80 9.51 -12.27 -0.09
C ALA A 80 9.06 -11.29 -1.19
N LEU A 81 9.75 -11.26 -2.33
CA LEU A 81 9.34 -10.48 -3.52
C LEU A 81 8.02 -11.02 -4.11
N ALA A 82 7.88 -12.34 -4.24
CA ALA A 82 6.64 -12.96 -4.71
C ALA A 82 5.47 -12.62 -3.77
N MET A 83 5.69 -12.70 -2.45
CA MET A 83 4.70 -12.32 -1.44
C MET A 83 4.37 -10.81 -1.46
N THR A 84 5.35 -9.95 -1.76
CA THR A 84 5.12 -8.50 -1.87
C THR A 84 4.27 -8.15 -3.10
N LEU A 85 4.30 -8.95 -4.16
CA LEU A 85 3.42 -8.76 -5.31
C LEU A 85 2.05 -9.42 -5.13
N SER A 86 1.96 -10.40 -4.24
CA SER A 86 0.69 -11.01 -3.84
C SER A 86 -0.13 -10.05 -2.97
N SER A 87 -1.40 -9.90 -3.33
CA SER A 87 -2.35 -9.06 -2.59
C SER A 87 -2.80 -9.69 -1.28
N GLN A 88 -2.77 -11.02 -1.21
CA GLN A 88 -3.25 -11.81 -0.07
C GLN A 88 -2.19 -12.09 1.00
N SER A 89 -0.93 -11.80 0.71
CA SER A 89 0.18 -12.10 1.63
C SER A 89 0.16 -11.19 2.88
N ASP A 90 0.42 -11.81 4.03
CA ASP A 90 0.65 -11.10 5.29
C ASP A 90 2.04 -10.44 5.29
N GLU A 91 2.10 -9.17 5.68
CA GLU A 91 3.35 -8.46 5.86
C GLU A 91 4.22 -9.07 6.97
N GLY A 92 3.63 -9.75 7.96
CA GLY A 92 4.36 -10.48 9.00
C GLY A 92 5.29 -11.54 8.42
N ASP A 93 4.75 -12.43 7.57
CA ASP A 93 5.52 -13.47 6.89
C ASP A 93 6.65 -12.91 6.01
N ILE A 94 6.39 -11.79 5.32
CA ILE A 94 7.40 -11.14 4.47
C ILE A 94 8.57 -10.68 5.34
N LEU A 95 8.27 -10.05 6.47
CA LEU A 95 9.28 -9.56 7.41
C LEU A 95 10.07 -10.72 8.03
N GLU A 96 9.42 -11.82 8.39
CA GLU A 96 10.08 -13.01 8.95
C GLU A 96 11.12 -13.61 7.98
N LEU A 97 10.83 -13.59 6.67
CA LEU A 97 11.76 -14.08 5.65
C LEU A 97 12.99 -13.19 5.47
N VAL A 98 12.81 -11.86 5.47
CA VAL A 98 13.89 -10.92 5.10
C VAL A 98 14.69 -10.38 6.29
N ASP A 99 14.12 -10.30 7.49
CA ASP A 99 14.81 -9.81 8.70
C ASP A 99 16.13 -10.55 9.02
N PRO A 100 16.23 -11.90 8.91
CA PRO A 100 17.51 -12.56 9.09
C PRO A 100 18.54 -12.23 7.99
N VAL A 101 18.09 -11.87 6.79
CA VAL A 101 18.97 -11.50 5.66
C VAL A 101 19.52 -10.08 5.84
N THR A 102 18.71 -9.14 6.32
CA THR A 102 19.14 -7.75 6.54
C THR A 102 20.14 -7.63 7.69
N ARG A 103 19.99 -8.45 8.75
CA ARG A 103 20.84 -8.39 9.96
C ARG A 103 22.18 -9.12 9.83
N ARG A 104 22.29 -10.15 9.00
CA ARG A 104 23.52 -10.97 8.91
C ARG A 104 24.63 -10.23 8.15
N PRO A 105 25.85 -10.09 8.69
CA PRO A 105 26.93 -9.32 8.06
C PRO A 105 27.59 -10.01 6.85
N ASN A 106 27.45 -11.33 6.69
CA ASN A 106 28.13 -12.10 5.64
C ASN A 106 27.27 -12.36 4.38
N VAL A 107 26.12 -11.70 4.25
CA VAL A 107 25.26 -11.81 3.07
C VAL A 107 25.81 -10.93 1.95
N ASP A 108 25.72 -11.43 0.72
CA ASP A 108 25.95 -10.68 -0.50
C ASP A 108 25.28 -9.29 -0.47
N ARG A 109 25.99 -8.28 -0.98
CA ARG A 109 25.58 -6.88 -0.88
C ARG A 109 24.26 -6.62 -1.59
N ASP A 110 24.07 -7.21 -2.77
CA ASP A 110 22.90 -6.97 -3.60
C ASP A 110 21.68 -7.66 -3.01
N VAL A 111 21.84 -8.88 -2.52
CA VAL A 111 20.80 -9.64 -1.80
C VAL A 111 20.35 -8.88 -0.56
N ARG A 112 21.28 -8.33 0.22
CA ARG A 112 20.96 -7.53 1.41
C ARG A 112 20.27 -6.22 1.04
N ALA A 113 20.73 -5.52 0.01
CA ALA A 113 20.11 -4.28 -0.44
C ALA A 113 18.64 -4.52 -0.84
N MET A 114 18.38 -5.59 -1.60
CA MET A 114 17.03 -5.99 -1.97
C MET A 114 16.19 -6.42 -0.75
N ALA A 115 16.77 -7.18 0.19
CA ALA A 115 16.09 -7.55 1.43
C ALA A 115 15.66 -6.31 2.24
N THR A 116 16.52 -5.30 2.35
CA THR A 116 16.22 -4.03 3.03
C THR A 116 15.11 -3.26 2.33
N LEU A 117 15.11 -3.24 0.99
CA LEU A 117 14.02 -2.63 0.22
C LEU A 117 12.68 -3.34 0.49
N VAL A 118 12.65 -4.68 0.41
CA VAL A 118 11.44 -5.46 0.66
C VAL A 118 10.96 -5.28 2.11
N HIS A 119 11.88 -5.24 3.07
CA HIS A 119 11.56 -4.93 4.46
C HIS A 119 10.86 -3.58 4.59
N ALA A 120 11.42 -2.52 4.01
CA ALA A 120 10.82 -1.18 4.03
C ALA A 120 9.41 -1.18 3.40
N MET A 121 9.25 -1.83 2.24
CA MET A 121 7.95 -1.97 1.57
C MET A 121 6.92 -2.69 2.43
N ALA A 122 7.28 -3.80 3.07
CA ALA A 122 6.40 -4.55 3.96
C ALA A 122 6.00 -3.72 5.19
N THR A 123 6.93 -2.98 5.79
CA THR A 123 6.63 -2.09 6.93
C THR A 123 5.65 -0.97 6.56
N GLU A 124 5.84 -0.33 5.40
CA GLU A 124 4.94 0.74 4.95
C GLU A 124 3.56 0.20 4.58
N ARG A 125 3.48 -0.96 3.91
CA ARG A 125 2.19 -1.63 3.66
C ARG A 125 1.44 -1.94 4.95
N ARG A 126 2.13 -2.49 5.96
CA ARG A 126 1.54 -2.79 7.26
C ARG A 126 1.00 -1.52 7.93
N ARG A 127 1.79 -0.45 7.94
CA ARG A 127 1.39 0.86 8.47
C ARG A 127 0.17 1.43 7.73
N LEU A 128 0.12 1.31 6.40
CA LEU A 128 -1.02 1.76 5.60
C LEU A 128 -2.29 0.94 5.92
N LYS A 129 -2.20 -0.39 5.99
CA LYS A 129 -3.31 -1.26 6.39
C LYS A 129 -3.84 -0.91 7.78
N GLN A 130 -2.94 -0.66 8.74
CA GLN A 130 -3.33 -0.24 10.09
C GLN A 130 -4.08 1.10 10.10
N ARG A 131 -3.64 2.08 9.30
CA ARG A 131 -4.33 3.36 9.16
C ARG A 131 -5.72 3.22 8.56
N VAL A 132 -5.84 2.40 7.49
CA VAL A 132 -7.15 2.12 6.87
C VAL A 132 -8.08 1.40 7.84
N ALA A 133 -7.57 0.45 8.63
CA ALA A 133 -8.36 -0.24 9.63
C ALA A 133 -8.85 0.70 10.74
N ALA A 134 -7.98 1.61 11.21
CA ALA A 134 -8.33 2.60 12.22
C ALA A 134 -9.43 3.56 11.73
N THR A 135 -9.28 4.15 10.54
CA THR A 135 -10.28 5.07 9.98
C THR A 135 -11.60 4.36 9.66
N ALA A 136 -11.56 3.10 9.22
CA ALA A 136 -12.77 2.29 9.05
C ALA A 136 -13.45 1.94 10.39
N GLY A 137 -12.70 1.90 11.50
CA GLY A 137 -13.23 1.78 12.85
C GLY A 137 -13.98 3.04 13.27
N GLU A 138 -13.31 4.19 13.17
CA GLU A 138 -13.86 5.51 13.49
C GLU A 138 -15.16 5.79 12.72
N LEU A 139 -15.18 5.52 11.40
CA LEU A 139 -16.38 5.72 10.58
C LEU A 139 -17.57 4.85 11.03
N ARG A 140 -17.31 3.63 11.55
CA ARG A 140 -18.38 2.77 12.07
C ARG A 140 -18.90 3.29 13.40
N GLU A 141 -18.03 3.82 14.25
CA GLU A 141 -18.42 4.42 15.53
C GLU A 141 -19.21 5.70 15.33
N GLU A 142 -18.78 6.57 14.41
CA GLU A 142 -19.50 7.81 14.06
C GLU A 142 -20.90 7.51 13.52
N ARG A 143 -21.04 6.48 12.67
CA ARG A 143 -22.36 6.03 12.19
C ARG A 143 -23.28 5.59 13.32
N ARG A 144 -22.76 4.81 14.28
CA ARG A 144 -23.53 4.37 15.47
C ARG A 144 -23.91 5.55 16.35
N ALA A 145 -23.00 6.50 16.55
CA ALA A 145 -23.28 7.71 17.32
C ALA A 145 -24.39 8.54 16.66
N THR A 146 -24.30 8.75 15.35
CA THR A 146 -25.31 9.48 14.56
C THR A 146 -26.67 8.79 14.61
N GLU A 147 -26.70 7.45 14.48
CA GLU A 147 -27.93 6.68 14.59
C GLU A 147 -28.56 6.80 15.97
N SER A 148 -27.76 6.74 17.03
CA SER A 148 -28.25 6.93 18.41
C SER A 148 -28.80 8.34 18.65
N GLN A 149 -28.19 9.36 18.04
CA GLN A 149 -28.69 10.74 18.11
C GLN A 149 -30.01 10.88 17.36
N LYS A 150 -30.13 10.26 16.18
CA LYS A 150 -31.37 10.24 15.40
C LYS A 150 -32.52 9.60 16.18
N GLN A 151 -32.28 8.44 16.80
CA GLN A 151 -33.28 7.77 17.63
C GLN A 151 -33.73 8.63 18.82
N ARG A 152 -32.80 9.36 19.46
CA ARG A 152 -33.13 10.30 20.54
C ARG A 152 -33.96 11.48 20.02
N ALA A 153 -33.61 12.03 18.87
CA ALA A 153 -34.37 13.12 18.25
C ALA A 153 -35.80 12.68 17.88
N GLU A 154 -35.95 11.49 17.30
CA GLU A 154 -37.26 10.90 16.99
C GLU A 154 -38.10 10.68 18.26
N ALA A 155 -37.49 10.16 19.33
CA ALA A 155 -38.18 9.96 20.61
C ALA A 155 -38.62 11.29 21.25
N LEU A 156 -37.82 12.37 21.11
CA LEU A 156 -38.21 13.70 21.57
C LEU A 156 -39.32 14.29 20.71
N GLN A 157 -39.27 14.11 19.38
CA GLN A 157 -40.32 14.55 18.48
C GLN A 157 -41.67 13.90 18.83
N GLN A 158 -41.69 12.58 19.06
CA GLN A 158 -42.89 11.86 19.48
C GLN A 158 -43.48 12.42 20.79
N LYS A 159 -42.64 12.84 21.74
CA LYS A 159 -43.10 13.46 22.98
C LYS A 159 -43.72 14.84 22.73
N LEU A 160 -43.13 15.64 21.85
CA LEU A 160 -43.68 16.96 21.50
C LEU A 160 -45.05 16.83 20.80
N ASP A 161 -45.16 15.87 19.87
CA ASP A 161 -46.42 15.61 19.17
C ASP A 161 -47.51 15.15 20.16
N ALA A 162 -47.17 14.27 21.11
CA ALA A 162 -48.09 13.83 22.15
C ALA A 162 -48.53 14.97 23.08
N LEU A 163 -47.63 15.85 23.49
CA LEU A 163 -47.98 17.03 24.30
C LEU A 163 -48.88 17.99 23.53
N THR A 164 -48.59 18.23 22.25
CA THR A 164 -49.41 19.09 21.38
C THR A 164 -50.84 18.54 21.22
N GLU A 165 -50.98 17.22 21.08
CA GLU A 165 -52.29 16.59 20.99
C GLU A 165 -53.06 16.66 22.32
N LEU A 166 -52.36 16.51 23.46
CA LEU A 166 -52.95 16.73 24.78
C LEU A 166 -53.47 18.16 24.94
N GLU A 167 -52.67 19.17 24.57
CA GLU A 167 -53.07 20.58 24.60
C GLU A 167 -54.33 20.81 23.75
N ARG A 168 -54.36 20.28 22.52
CA ARG A 168 -55.53 20.36 21.64
C ARG A 168 -56.77 19.72 22.27
N SER A 169 -56.62 18.54 22.87
CA SER A 169 -57.73 17.83 23.52
C SER A 169 -58.29 18.59 24.73
N LEU A 170 -57.43 19.25 25.51
CA LEU A 170 -57.83 20.06 26.66
C LEU A 170 -58.58 21.31 26.22
N ALA A 171 -58.04 22.04 25.22
CA ALA A 171 -58.70 23.21 24.66
C ALA A 171 -60.10 22.88 24.09
N GLN A 172 -60.25 21.71 23.46
CA GLN A 172 -61.55 21.26 22.94
C GLN A 172 -62.56 20.96 24.05
N ARG A 173 -62.13 20.35 25.17
CA ARG A 173 -63.00 20.11 26.33
C ARG A 173 -63.44 21.41 27.01
N GLU A 174 -62.53 22.36 27.17
CA GLU A 174 -62.86 23.68 27.72
C GLU A 174 -63.90 24.39 26.84
N ALA A 175 -63.74 24.35 25.52
CA ALA A 175 -64.68 24.94 24.58
C ALA A 175 -66.08 24.28 24.60
N GLN A 176 -66.17 22.97 24.88
CA GLN A 176 -67.45 22.26 25.01
C GLN A 176 -68.14 22.48 26.36
N SER A 177 -67.41 22.95 27.37
CA SER A 177 -67.93 23.20 28.73
C SER A 177 -68.50 24.61 28.93
N ARG A 178 -68.31 25.51 27.96
CA ARG A 178 -68.85 26.88 27.95
C ARG A 178 -70.10 26.96 27.09
#